data_AF-A0A0K8UPC8-F1
#
_entry.id   AF-A0A0K8UPC8-F1
#
_cell.length_a   1.000
_cell.length_b   1.000
_cell.length_c   1.000
_cell.angle_alpha   90.00
_cell.angle_beta   90.00
_cell.angle_gamma   90.00
#
_symmetry.space_group_name_H-M   'P 1'
#
loop_
_entity.id
_entity.type
_entity.pdbx_description
1 polymer ?
#
loop_
_entity_poly.entity_id
_entity_poly.type
_entity_poly.pdbx_seq_one_letter_code
_entity_poly.pdbx_strand_id
1 'polypeptide(L)'
;MCNSIMDMPTGEPRHYLIDGTFSVVPISSSNSFKQLLIFHIAHNEHTFPFIYILMSNKSLNAYIHVLQYIQSNIFDMKPTTFTTDFEYGLRKALSQIYPQTKLKTCWFHFTQAVRRNASKLPKFMSKLNKDNDAKKLFRKFLILPLLKPDDILIGYLNLNNQALSYIK
;
A
#
# COMPACT_ATOMS: atom_id res chain seq x y z
N MET A 1 10.23 14.83 -26.28
CA MET A 1 9.70 14.46 -24.95
C MET A 1 8.51 13.56 -25.19
N CYS A 2 8.51 12.35 -24.63
CA CYS A 2 7.49 11.34 -24.93
C CYS A 2 6.19 11.67 -24.18
N ASN A 3 5.12 12.03 -24.91
CA ASN A 3 3.77 12.21 -24.36
C ASN A 3 3.09 10.86 -23.99
N SER A 4 3.81 9.74 -24.07
CA SER A 4 3.25 8.38 -24.09
C SER A 4 2.56 7.92 -22.80
N ILE A 5 2.80 8.53 -21.65
CA ILE A 5 2.16 8.10 -20.39
C ILE A 5 0.75 8.69 -20.25
N MET A 6 0.53 9.92 -20.72
CA MET A 6 -0.79 10.54 -20.74
C MET A 6 -1.64 10.04 -21.92
N ASP A 7 -1.00 9.67 -23.03
CA ASP A 7 -1.64 9.17 -24.25
C ASP A 7 -1.98 7.66 -24.22
N MET A 8 -1.90 7.01 -23.04
CA MET A 8 -2.30 5.60 -22.92
C MET A 8 -3.79 5.42 -23.23
N PRO A 9 -4.17 4.36 -23.98
CA PRO A 9 -5.55 4.11 -24.41
C PRO A 9 -6.55 4.30 -23.26
N THR A 10 -7.55 5.13 -23.47
CA THR A 10 -8.56 5.53 -22.47
C THR A 10 -9.53 4.41 -22.09
N GLY A 11 -9.37 3.21 -22.64
CA GLY A 11 -10.26 2.06 -22.43
C GLY A 11 -9.71 0.95 -21.53
N GLU A 12 -8.42 0.94 -21.18
CA GLU A 12 -7.86 -0.11 -20.31
C GLU A 12 -7.87 0.30 -18.82
N PRO A 13 -8.20 -0.63 -17.90
CA PRO A 13 -8.16 -0.35 -16.47
C PRO A 13 -6.73 -0.03 -16.04
N ARG A 14 -6.47 1.23 -15.66
CA ARG A 14 -5.16 1.64 -15.15
C ARG A 14 -5.00 1.23 -13.69
N HIS A 15 -3.76 0.97 -13.27
CA HIS A 15 -3.44 0.65 -11.88
C HIS A 15 -2.46 1.70 -11.35
N TYR A 16 -2.89 2.47 -10.36
CA TYR A 16 -2.07 3.45 -9.68
C TYR A 16 -1.60 2.93 -8.33
N LEU A 17 -0.34 3.22 -7.99
CA LEU A 17 0.21 3.01 -6.66
C LEU A 17 0.48 4.37 -6.03
N ILE A 18 0.02 4.57 -4.80
CA ILE A 18 0.18 5.83 -4.09
C ILE A 18 0.93 5.54 -2.80
N ASP A 19 2.03 6.26 -2.59
CA ASP A 19 2.88 6.10 -1.42
C ASP A 19 3.22 7.44 -0.78
N GLY A 20 3.14 7.50 0.54
CA GLY A 20 3.55 8.66 1.34
C GLY A 20 4.91 8.40 1.96
N THR A 21 5.92 9.19 1.58
CA THR A 21 7.27 9.12 2.16
C THR A 21 7.55 10.31 3.07
N PHE A 22 7.95 10.02 4.30
CA PHE A 22 8.07 11.00 5.39
C PHE A 22 9.51 11.47 5.62
N SER A 23 10.51 10.65 5.29
CA SER A 23 11.92 10.86 5.64
C SER A 23 12.68 11.77 4.68
N VAL A 24 12.07 12.14 3.55
CA VAL A 24 12.72 12.84 2.42
C VAL A 24 12.28 14.29 2.27
N VAL A 25 11.59 14.84 3.28
CA VAL A 25 10.97 16.15 3.21
C VAL A 25 11.90 17.22 3.80
N PRO A 26 12.25 18.30 3.07
CA PRO A 26 13.07 19.37 3.61
C PRO A 26 12.40 20.03 4.81
N ILE A 27 13.08 20.03 5.95
CA ILE A 27 12.66 20.77 7.14
C ILE A 27 13.15 22.20 6.98
N SER A 28 12.26 23.13 6.68
CA SER A 28 12.56 24.57 6.65
C SER A 28 11.90 25.26 7.84
N SER A 29 12.56 26.30 8.36
CA SER A 29 12.09 27.15 9.47
C SER A 29 10.76 27.87 9.18
N SER A 30 10.36 27.96 7.91
CA SER A 30 9.12 28.65 7.47
C SER A 30 8.01 27.71 6.98
N ASN A 31 8.27 26.41 6.79
CA ASN A 31 7.25 25.47 6.34
C ASN A 31 7.60 24.03 6.74
N SER A 32 6.75 23.40 7.54
CA SER A 32 6.92 21.99 7.93
C SER A 32 6.00 21.09 7.08
N PHE A 33 6.46 20.79 5.87
CA PHE A 33 5.86 19.68 5.11
C PHE A 33 5.94 18.40 5.95
N LYS A 34 4.87 17.63 5.96
CA LYS A 34 4.74 16.42 6.78
C LYS A 34 4.99 15.16 5.98
N GLN A 35 4.85 15.20 4.65
CA GLN A 35 5.11 14.08 3.75
C GLN A 35 5.28 14.55 2.31
N LEU A 36 5.92 13.70 1.51
CA LEU A 36 5.86 13.70 0.07
C LEU A 36 4.96 12.55 -0.37
N LEU A 37 3.82 12.88 -1.01
CA LEU A 37 2.91 11.92 -1.60
C LEU A 37 3.28 11.70 -3.07
N ILE A 38 3.49 10.44 -3.47
CA ILE A 38 3.93 10.10 -4.83
C ILE A 38 2.92 9.16 -5.48
N PHE A 39 2.45 9.52 -6.66
CA PHE A 39 1.62 8.67 -7.50
C PHE A 39 2.49 7.98 -8.55
N HIS A 40 2.32 6.67 -8.65
CA HIS A 40 2.92 5.83 -9.66
C HIS A 40 1.84 5.21 -10.53
N ILE A 41 2.14 5.01 -11.81
CA ILE A 41 1.30 4.25 -12.73
C ILE A 41 2.00 2.93 -13.05
N ALA A 42 1.27 1.82 -12.98
CA ALA A 42 1.74 0.52 -13.41
C ALA A 42 1.43 0.31 -14.90
N HIS A 43 2.44 -0.07 -15.67
CA HIS A 43 2.33 -0.38 -17.09
C HIS A 43 3.41 -1.39 -17.49
N ASN A 44 3.03 -2.46 -18.20
CA ASN A 44 3.93 -3.53 -18.64
C ASN A 44 4.88 -4.05 -17.54
N GLU A 45 4.35 -4.44 -16.39
CA GLU A 45 5.14 -4.92 -15.22
C GLU A 45 6.09 -3.90 -14.58
N HIS A 46 6.07 -2.65 -15.04
CA HIS A 46 6.88 -1.56 -14.49
C HIS A 46 6.00 -0.53 -13.78
N THR A 47 6.58 0.16 -12.79
CA THR A 47 5.93 1.28 -12.10
C THR A 47 6.71 2.56 -12.35
N PHE A 48 5.99 3.61 -12.77
CA PHE A 48 6.58 4.90 -13.10
C PHE A 48 5.98 5.97 -12.19
N PRO A 49 6.78 6.69 -11.39
CA PRO A 49 6.28 7.85 -10.67
C PRO A 49 5.97 8.97 -11.65
N PHE A 50 4.85 9.67 -11.45
CA PHE A 50 4.41 10.71 -12.37
C PHE A 50 3.73 11.91 -11.71
N ILE A 51 3.34 11.82 -10.43
CA ILE A 51 2.95 13.00 -9.62
C ILE A 51 3.67 12.98 -8.28
N TYR A 52 4.20 14.13 -7.89
CA TYR A 52 4.88 14.36 -6.61
C TYR A 52 4.23 15.54 -5.89
N ILE A 53 3.81 15.35 -4.64
CA ILE A 53 3.04 16.36 -3.89
C ILE A 53 3.64 16.50 -2.49
N LEU A 54 4.19 17.68 -2.21
CA LEU A 54 4.59 18.04 -0.85
C LEU A 54 3.36 18.47 -0.06
N MET A 55 3.00 17.70 0.97
CA MET A 55 1.82 17.95 1.78
C MET A 55 2.22 18.47 3.17
N SER A 56 1.64 19.59 3.59
CA SER A 56 1.76 20.15 4.93
C SER A 56 0.78 19.55 5.94
N ASN A 57 -0.23 18.80 5.47
CA ASN A 57 -1.25 18.15 6.28
C ASN A 57 -1.58 16.77 5.71
N LYS A 58 -1.95 15.83 6.58
CA LYS A 58 -2.31 14.43 6.26
C LYS A 58 -3.76 14.11 6.63
N SER A 59 -4.57 15.14 6.87
CA SER A 59 -6.00 14.98 7.15
C SER A 59 -6.72 14.43 5.92
N LEU A 60 -7.87 13.80 6.15
CA LEU A 60 -8.78 13.38 5.09
C LEU A 60 -9.07 14.53 4.10
N ASN A 61 -9.37 15.72 4.61
CA ASN A 61 -9.68 16.89 3.77
C ASN A 61 -8.49 17.32 2.91
N ALA A 62 -7.26 17.22 3.44
CA ALA A 62 -6.06 17.53 2.66
C ALA A 62 -5.92 16.58 1.46
N TYR A 63 -6.17 15.28 1.66
CA TYR A 63 -6.16 14.32 0.56
C TYR A 63 -7.31 14.54 -0.43
N ILE A 64 -8.51 14.84 0.05
CA ILE A 64 -9.67 15.17 -0.81
C ILE A 64 -9.31 16.35 -1.74
N HIS A 65 -8.78 17.44 -1.19
CA HIS A 65 -8.40 18.61 -1.99
C HIS A 65 -7.34 18.27 -3.04
N VAL A 66 -6.32 17.49 -2.67
CA VAL A 66 -5.30 17.01 -3.62
C VAL A 66 -5.91 16.19 -4.75
N LEU A 67 -6.76 15.22 -4.42
CA LEU A 67 -7.37 14.33 -5.42
C LEU A 67 -8.35 15.07 -6.33
N GLN A 68 -9.14 16.01 -5.80
CA GLN A 68 -10.02 16.89 -6.57
C GLN A 68 -9.21 17.79 -7.50
N TYR A 69 -8.10 18.35 -7.02
CA TYR A 69 -7.23 19.18 -7.84
C TYR A 69 -6.67 18.39 -9.04
N ILE A 70 -6.17 17.17 -8.80
CA ILE A 70 -5.68 16.29 -9.87
C ILE A 70 -6.79 16.02 -10.89
N GLN A 71 -7.98 15.62 -10.42
CA GLN A 71 -9.12 15.28 -11.28
C GLN A 71 -9.55 16.45 -12.17
N SER A 72 -9.63 17.66 -11.60
CA SER A 72 -10.15 18.83 -12.31
C SER A 72 -9.12 19.55 -13.18
N ASN A 73 -7.83 19.45 -12.87
CA ASN A 73 -6.80 20.28 -13.50
C ASN A 73 -5.71 19.50 -14.24
N ILE A 74 -5.52 18.20 -13.93
CA ILE A 74 -4.45 17.40 -14.52
C ILE A 74 -5.04 16.32 -15.42
N PHE A 75 -5.80 15.36 -14.86
CA PHE A 75 -6.55 14.33 -15.61
C PHE A 75 -7.45 13.51 -14.66
N ASP A 76 -8.48 12.85 -15.23
CA ASP A 76 -9.34 11.94 -14.48
C ASP A 76 -8.71 10.54 -14.36
N MET A 77 -8.59 10.05 -13.12
CA MET A 77 -8.04 8.73 -12.82
C MET A 77 -9.10 7.61 -12.89
N LYS A 78 -10.17 7.71 -13.71
CA LYS A 78 -11.24 6.69 -13.83
C LYS A 78 -11.25 5.98 -15.20
N PRO A 79 -11.68 4.70 -15.29
CA PRO A 79 -11.88 3.70 -14.23
C PRO A 79 -10.60 2.91 -13.92
N THR A 80 -10.24 2.79 -12.64
CA THR A 80 -8.90 2.31 -12.26
C THR A 80 -8.87 1.51 -10.95
N THR A 81 -7.72 0.89 -10.68
CA THR A 81 -7.38 0.26 -9.40
C THR A 81 -6.35 1.13 -8.67
N PHE A 82 -6.56 1.39 -7.39
CA PHE A 82 -5.57 2.03 -6.52
C PHE A 82 -4.94 1.00 -5.58
N THR A 83 -3.63 1.07 -5.39
CA THR A 83 -2.92 0.39 -4.31
C THR A 83 -2.22 1.43 -3.46
N THR A 84 -2.54 1.43 -2.17
CA THR A 84 -1.93 2.33 -1.19
C THR A 84 -1.61 1.52 0.06
N ASP A 85 -0.86 2.12 0.98
CA ASP A 85 -0.71 1.63 2.34
C ASP A 85 -2.06 1.60 3.12
N PHE A 86 -1.99 1.41 4.43
CA PHE A 86 -3.17 1.38 5.31
C PHE A 86 -3.53 2.75 5.88
N GLU A 87 -3.05 3.86 5.30
CA GLU A 87 -3.36 5.19 5.82
C GLU A 87 -4.85 5.52 5.61
N TYR A 88 -5.57 5.66 6.73
CA TYR A 88 -7.02 5.86 6.73
C TYR A 88 -7.44 7.10 5.92
N GLY A 89 -6.74 8.23 6.09
CA GLY A 89 -7.07 9.49 5.43
C GLY A 89 -7.06 9.38 3.91
N LEU A 90 -5.96 8.86 3.36
CA LEU A 90 -5.78 8.68 1.92
C LEU A 90 -6.78 7.66 1.36
N ARG A 91 -6.95 6.51 2.03
CA ARG A 91 -7.89 5.46 1.60
C ARG A 91 -9.32 5.98 1.53
N LYS A 92 -9.76 6.71 2.56
CA LYS A 92 -11.11 7.28 2.62
C LYS A 92 -11.30 8.38 1.57
N ALA A 93 -10.29 9.21 1.31
CA ALA A 93 -10.35 10.21 0.25
C ALA A 93 -10.49 9.56 -1.14
N LEU A 94 -9.71 8.51 -1.42
CA LEU A 94 -9.80 7.75 -2.67
C LEU A 94 -11.19 7.14 -2.86
N SER A 95 -11.75 6.50 -1.83
CA SER A 95 -13.12 5.96 -1.89
C SER A 95 -14.19 7.03 -2.10
N GLN A 96 -13.99 8.25 -1.62
CA GLN A 96 -14.95 9.35 -1.80
C GLN A 96 -14.89 9.98 -3.20
N ILE A 97 -13.69 10.22 -3.73
CA ILE A 97 -13.52 10.84 -5.06
C ILE A 97 -13.70 9.83 -6.20
N TYR A 98 -13.31 8.57 -5.94
CA TYR A 98 -13.30 7.48 -6.91
C TYR A 98 -14.12 6.26 -6.43
N PRO A 99 -15.45 6.40 -6.20
CA PRO A 99 -16.26 5.35 -5.57
C PRO A 99 -16.37 4.05 -6.37
N GLN A 100 -16.19 4.11 -7.69
CA GLN A 100 -16.25 2.96 -8.60
C GLN A 100 -14.88 2.25 -8.76
N THR A 101 -13.82 2.72 -8.10
CA THR A 101 -12.48 2.16 -8.23
C THR A 101 -12.21 1.06 -7.21
N LYS A 102 -11.37 0.09 -7.59
CA LYS A 102 -10.94 -0.97 -6.68
C LYS A 102 -9.79 -0.47 -5.82
N LEU A 103 -9.99 -0.39 -4.51
CA LEU A 103 -8.94 -0.01 -3.55
C LEU A 103 -8.28 -1.25 -2.94
N LYS A 104 -7.07 -1.55 -3.40
CA LYS A 104 -6.23 -2.64 -2.88
C LYS A 104 -5.31 -2.13 -1.77
N THR A 105 -4.82 -3.07 -0.96
CA THR A 105 -3.80 -2.83 0.06
C THR A 105 -2.44 -3.28 -0.46
N CYS A 106 -1.39 -2.56 -0.07
CA CYS A 106 -0.04 -2.93 -0.45
C CYS A 106 0.46 -4.13 0.37
N TRP A 107 0.75 -5.26 -0.30
CA TRP A 107 1.32 -6.45 0.31
C TRP A 107 2.67 -6.16 0.99
N PHE A 108 3.53 -5.35 0.36
CA PHE A 108 4.81 -4.94 0.94
C PHE A 108 4.63 -4.29 2.32
N HIS A 109 3.74 -3.28 2.42
CA HIS A 109 3.43 -2.62 3.69
C HIS A 109 2.80 -3.57 4.73
N PHE A 110 1.92 -4.48 4.30
CA PHE A 110 1.41 -5.54 5.17
C PHE A 110 2.54 -6.39 5.76
N THR A 111 3.43 -6.94 4.93
CA THR A 111 4.52 -7.79 5.42
C THR A 111 5.50 -7.03 6.32
N GLN A 112 5.74 -5.75 6.03
CA GLN A 112 6.58 -4.90 6.86
C GLN A 112 5.93 -4.67 8.24
N ALA A 113 4.62 -4.42 8.28
CA ALA A 113 3.88 -4.28 9.54
C ALA A 113 3.89 -5.57 10.37
N VAL A 114 3.67 -6.74 9.75
CA VAL A 114 3.74 -8.03 10.44
C VAL A 114 5.14 -8.28 11.01
N ARG A 115 6.20 -8.03 10.23
CA ARG A 115 7.59 -8.17 10.69
C ARG A 115 7.93 -7.20 11.83
N ARG A 116 7.50 -5.94 11.75
CA ARG A 116 7.68 -4.94 12.82
C ARG A 116 6.97 -5.32 14.11
N ASN A 117 5.83 -6.01 14.03
CA ASN A 117 5.16 -6.51 15.23
C ASN A 117 5.84 -7.78 15.77
N ALA A 118 6.29 -8.69 14.90
CA ALA A 118 7.09 -9.84 15.29
C ALA A 118 8.38 -9.44 16.03
N SER A 119 9.06 -8.38 15.58
CA SER A 119 10.31 -7.92 16.21
C SER A 119 10.13 -7.39 17.64
N LYS A 120 8.91 -7.02 18.04
CA LYS A 120 8.58 -6.62 19.42
C LYS A 120 8.46 -7.82 20.38
N LEU A 121 8.56 -9.04 19.87
CA LEU A 121 8.42 -10.28 20.63
C LEU A 121 9.76 -11.05 20.61
N PRO A 122 10.71 -10.78 21.54
CA PRO A 122 12.05 -11.35 21.50
C PRO A 122 12.08 -12.88 21.51
N LYS A 123 11.19 -13.51 22.29
CA LYS A 123 11.05 -14.98 22.33
C LYS A 123 10.62 -15.54 20.98
N PHE A 124 9.67 -14.88 20.32
CA PHE A 124 9.21 -15.26 18.99
C PHE A 124 10.34 -15.12 17.95
N MET A 125 11.05 -13.99 17.95
CA MET A 125 12.20 -13.78 17.06
C MET A 125 13.31 -14.81 17.28
N SER A 126 13.61 -15.14 18.55
CA SER A 126 14.58 -16.19 18.89
C SER A 126 14.16 -17.55 18.32
N LYS A 127 12.87 -17.91 18.41
CA LYS A 127 12.33 -19.13 17.78
C LYS A 127 12.47 -19.08 16.26
N LEU A 128 12.08 -18.00 15.60
CA LEU A 128 12.21 -17.85 14.13
C LEU A 128 13.66 -17.95 13.64
N ASN A 129 14.63 -17.55 14.45
CA ASN A 129 16.04 -17.61 14.11
C ASN A 129 16.65 -19.00 14.27
N LYS A 130 16.14 -19.81 15.22
CA LYS A 130 16.67 -21.15 15.54
C LYS A 130 15.92 -22.28 14.83
N ASP A 131 14.69 -22.04 14.40
CA ASP A 131 13.79 -23.06 13.86
C ASP A 131 13.37 -22.71 12.43
N ASN A 132 13.87 -23.50 11.48
CA ASN A 132 13.60 -23.31 10.06
C ASN A 132 12.13 -23.54 9.70
N ASP A 133 11.42 -24.43 10.41
CA ASP A 133 10.02 -24.73 10.11
C ASP A 133 9.11 -23.67 10.70
N ALA A 134 9.43 -23.13 11.88
CA ALA A 134 8.79 -21.92 12.40
C ALA A 134 8.99 -20.72 11.44
N LYS A 135 10.19 -20.56 10.87
CA LYS A 135 10.49 -19.52 9.88
C LYS A 135 9.70 -19.70 8.58
N LYS A 136 9.57 -20.93 8.08
CA LYS A 136 8.72 -21.26 6.91
C LYS A 136 7.26 -20.95 7.21
N LEU A 137 6.76 -21.37 8.37
CA LEU A 137 5.38 -21.11 8.78
C LEU A 137 5.08 -19.61 8.89
N PHE A 138 5.99 -18.83 9.49
CA PHE A 138 5.86 -17.38 9.53
C PHE A 138 5.81 -16.76 8.12
N ARG A 139 6.65 -17.22 7.19
CA ARG A 139 6.60 -16.78 5.78
C ARG A 139 5.27 -17.13 5.11
N LYS A 140 4.66 -18.27 5.43
CA LYS A 140 3.32 -18.62 4.92
C LYS A 140 2.25 -17.62 5.40
N PHE A 141 2.32 -17.16 6.65
CA PHE A 141 1.42 -16.09 7.13
C PHE A 141 1.64 -14.78 6.35
N LEU A 142 2.86 -14.45 5.93
CA LEU A 142 3.14 -13.23 5.16
C LEU A 142 2.56 -13.26 3.73
N ILE A 143 2.34 -14.43 3.15
CA ILE A 143 1.77 -14.59 1.80
C ILE A 143 0.25 -14.87 1.82
N LEU A 144 -0.34 -15.06 3.00
CA LEU A 144 -1.76 -15.37 3.15
C LEU A 144 -2.69 -14.37 2.40
N PRO A 145 -2.44 -13.04 2.41
CA PRO A 145 -3.28 -12.10 1.66
C PRO A 145 -3.19 -12.22 0.13
N LEU A 146 -2.28 -13.04 -0.40
CA LEU A 146 -2.13 -13.30 -1.84
C LEU A 146 -2.99 -14.47 -2.32
N LEU A 147 -3.67 -15.17 -1.41
CA LEU A 147 -4.67 -16.16 -1.78
C LEU A 147 -5.91 -15.49 -2.39
N LYS A 148 -6.74 -16.28 -3.09
CA LYS A 148 -8.06 -15.82 -3.49
C LYS A 148 -8.87 -15.48 -2.23
N PRO A 149 -9.77 -14.49 -2.27
CA PRO A 149 -10.55 -14.08 -1.10
C PRO A 149 -11.19 -15.25 -0.34
N ASP A 150 -11.78 -16.20 -1.07
CA ASP A 150 -12.48 -17.36 -0.50
C ASP A 150 -11.53 -18.38 0.16
N ASP A 151 -10.26 -18.40 -0.26
CA ASP A 151 -9.23 -19.32 0.25
C ASP A 151 -8.51 -18.78 1.48
N ILE A 152 -8.61 -17.46 1.77
CA ILE A 152 -7.86 -16.81 2.86
C ILE A 152 -8.22 -17.43 4.21
N LEU A 153 -9.51 -17.65 4.49
CA LEU A 153 -9.96 -18.20 5.76
C LEU A 153 -9.46 -19.63 5.97
N ILE A 154 -9.61 -20.49 4.95
CA ILE A 154 -9.15 -21.88 5.00
C ILE A 154 -7.62 -21.93 5.14
N GLY A 155 -6.91 -21.09 4.37
CA GLY A 155 -5.47 -20.93 4.48
C GLY A 155 -5.05 -20.54 5.90
N TYR A 156 -5.72 -19.55 6.50
CA TYR A 156 -5.45 -19.12 7.87
C TYR A 156 -5.63 -20.25 8.88
N LEU A 157 -6.76 -20.96 8.81
CA LEU A 157 -7.07 -22.05 9.74
C LEU A 157 -6.02 -23.17 9.65
N ASN A 158 -5.59 -23.52 8.43
CA ASN A 158 -4.53 -24.52 8.22
C ASN A 158 -3.19 -24.08 8.84
N LEU A 159 -2.79 -22.82 8.63
CA LEU A 159 -1.56 -22.29 9.22
C LEU A 159 -1.65 -22.18 10.75
N ASN A 160 -2.82 -21.81 11.28
CA ASN A 160 -3.05 -21.71 12.72
C ASN A 160 -3.00 -23.09 13.39
N ASN A 161 -3.62 -24.11 12.80
CA ASN A 161 -3.53 -25.48 13.29
C ASN A 161 -2.09 -26.00 13.27
N GLN A 162 -1.35 -25.70 12.19
CA GLN A 162 0.07 -26.02 12.11
C GLN A 162 0.88 -25.25 13.18
N ALA A 163 0.54 -24.01 13.51
CA ALA A 163 1.24 -23.25 14.56
C ALA A 163 1.00 -23.86 15.96
N LEU A 164 -0.25 -24.25 16.25
CA LEU A 164 -0.63 -24.84 17.53
C LEU A 164 0.06 -26.19 17.79
N SER A 165 0.40 -26.95 16.76
CA SER A 165 1.16 -28.20 16.93
C SER A 165 2.61 -28.00 17.40
N TYR A 166 3.15 -26.77 17.34
CA TYR A 166 4.48 -26.44 17.88
C TYR A 166 4.47 -25.90 19.31
N ILE A 167 3.27 -25.72 19.90
CA ILE A 167 3.10 -25.21 21.28
C ILE A 167 2.84 -26.36 22.25
N LYS A 168 2.41 -27.53 21.74
CA LYS A 168 2.34 -28.80 22.47
C LYS A 168 3.72 -29.43 22.55
#